data_AF-A0A9P6WSA3-F1
#
_entry.id   AF-A0A9P6WSA3-F1
#
_cell.length_a   1.000
_cell.length_b   1.000
_cell.length_c   1.000
_cell.angle_alpha   90.00
_cell.angle_beta   90.00
_cell.angle_gamma   90.00
#
_symmetry.space_group_name_H-M   'P 1'
#
loop_
_entity.id
_entity.type
_entity.pdbx_description
1 polymer ?
#
loop_
_entity_poly.entity_id
_entity_poly.type
_entity_poly.pdbx_seq_one_letter_code
_entity_poly.pdbx_strand_id
1 'polypeptide(L)'
;MCHYLGAKVIGTVSTEEKAKLVRENGGDHTIIYTKEDVVERVNEITNGLGCHAVLDGVGKDTWEASLAVTRRFGTLISYGNASGLVPPDLKL
;
A
#
# COMPACT_ATOMS: atom_id res chain seq x y z
N MET A 1 -14.05 -3.35 -1.86
CA MET A 1 -14.96 -2.20 -1.65
C MET A 1 -14.52 -0.99 -2.47
N CYS A 2 -13.29 -0.50 -2.33
CA CYS A 2 -12.79 0.71 -3.02
C CYS A 2 -12.96 0.68 -4.54
N HIS A 3 -12.68 -0.47 -5.18
CA HIS A 3 -12.86 -0.63 -6.63
C HIS A 3 -14.31 -0.38 -7.10
N TYR A 4 -15.29 -0.94 -6.38
CA TYR A 4 -16.71 -0.72 -6.66
C TYR A 4 -17.18 0.73 -6.42
N LEU A 5 -16.35 1.56 -5.79
CA LEU A 5 -16.57 3.00 -5.61
C LEU A 5 -15.82 3.84 -6.67
N GLY A 6 -15.25 3.21 -7.71
CA GLY A 6 -14.53 3.88 -8.80
C GLY A 6 -13.07 4.22 -8.49
N ALA A 7 -12.51 3.73 -7.38
CA ALA A 7 -11.11 3.94 -7.07
C ALA A 7 -10.21 2.93 -7.80
N LYS A 8 -9.03 3.39 -8.25
CA LYS A 8 -7.93 2.52 -8.69
C LYS A 8 -7.23 1.93 -7.46
N VAL A 9 -7.21 0.61 -7.33
CA VAL A 9 -6.71 -0.11 -6.15
C VAL A 9 -5.34 -0.73 -6.43
N ILE A 10 -4.38 -0.46 -5.54
CA ILE A 10 -3.06 -1.11 -5.52
C ILE A 10 -3.00 -1.99 -4.27
N GLY A 11 -2.82 -3.30 -4.43
CA GLY A 11 -2.70 -4.25 -3.32
C GLY A 11 -1.28 -4.80 -3.18
N THR A 12 -0.73 -4.83 -1.97
CA THR A 12 0.55 -5.49 -1.68
C THR A 12 0.32 -6.91 -1.16
N VAL A 13 1.01 -7.90 -1.73
CA VAL A 13 0.86 -9.32 -1.35
C VAL A 13 2.20 -10.03 -1.31
N SER A 14 2.26 -11.19 -0.67
CA SER A 14 3.50 -11.95 -0.49
C SER A 14 3.77 -12.97 -1.59
N THR A 15 2.76 -13.39 -2.36
CA THR A 15 2.86 -14.45 -3.37
C THR A 15 1.98 -14.17 -4.59
N GLU A 16 2.25 -14.88 -5.69
CA GLU A 16 1.50 -14.73 -6.95
C GLU A 16 0.06 -15.26 -6.82
N GLU A 17 -0.16 -16.30 -6.03
CA GLU A 17 -1.50 -16.86 -5.79
C GLU A 17 -2.41 -15.83 -5.13
N LYS A 18 -1.88 -15.07 -4.16
CA LYS A 18 -2.58 -13.95 -3.54
C LYS A 18 -2.79 -12.80 -4.51
N ALA A 19 -1.82 -12.53 -5.40
CA ALA A 19 -1.96 -11.50 -6.42
C ALA A 19 -3.11 -11.82 -7.38
N LYS A 20 -3.21 -13.08 -7.83
CA LYS A 20 -4.33 -13.56 -8.64
C LYS A 20 -5.67 -13.33 -7.96
N LEU A 21 -5.78 -13.70 -6.67
CA LEU A 21 -7.02 -13.49 -5.90
C LEU A 21 -7.39 -12.00 -5.81
N VAL A 22 -6.43 -11.11 -5.59
CA VAL A 22 -6.67 -9.66 -5.56
C VAL A 22 -7.22 -9.16 -6.89
N ARG A 23 -6.62 -9.57 -8.02
CA ARG A 23 -7.08 -9.18 -9.37
C ARG A 23 -8.50 -9.66 -9.66
N GLU A 24 -8.82 -10.91 -9.29
CA GLU A 24 -10.16 -11.49 -9.43
C GLU A 24 -11.23 -10.75 -8.62
N ASN A 25 -10.84 -10.06 -7.54
CA ASN A 25 -11.74 -9.31 -6.66
C ASN A 25 -11.72 -7.79 -6.89
N GLY A 26 -11.22 -7.33 -8.05
CA GLY A 26 -11.22 -5.92 -8.44
C GLY A 26 -10.00 -5.12 -7.99
N GLY A 27 -8.87 -5.78 -7.70
CA GLY A 27 -7.59 -5.08 -7.55
C GLY A 27 -7.00 -4.74 -8.91
N ASP A 28 -6.87 -3.45 -9.22
CA ASP A 28 -6.34 -2.98 -10.50
C ASP A 28 -4.83 -3.27 -10.64
N HIS A 29 -4.09 -3.18 -9.54
CA HIS A 29 -2.65 -3.44 -9.48
C HIS A 29 -2.31 -4.28 -8.26
N THR A 30 -1.30 -5.13 -8.41
CA THR A 30 -0.76 -5.97 -7.34
C THR A 30 0.75 -5.85 -7.32
N ILE A 31 1.33 -5.64 -6.14
CA ILE A 31 2.77 -5.61 -5.92
C ILE A 31 3.13 -6.80 -5.04
N ILE A 32 4.04 -7.66 -5.51
CA ILE A 32 4.54 -8.78 -4.72
C ILE A 32 5.76 -8.29 -3.95
N TYR A 33 5.55 -7.83 -2.71
CA TYR A 33 6.59 -7.14 -1.93
C TYR A 33 7.83 -8.01 -1.61
N THR A 34 7.74 -9.32 -1.81
CA THR A 34 8.88 -10.25 -1.68
C THR A 34 9.79 -10.27 -2.91
N LYS A 35 9.37 -9.63 -4.02
CA LYS A 35 10.05 -9.59 -5.31
C LYS A 35 10.25 -8.17 -5.86
N GLU A 36 9.41 -7.23 -5.42
CA GLU A 36 9.35 -5.86 -5.93
C GLU A 36 9.47 -4.87 -4.78
N ASP A 37 10.08 -3.71 -5.04
CA ASP A 37 10.03 -2.57 -4.13
C ASP A 37 8.66 -1.88 -4.20
N VAL A 38 8.01 -1.71 -3.05
CA VAL A 38 6.66 -1.15 -2.99
C VAL A 38 6.62 0.33 -3.40
N VAL A 39 7.62 1.10 -2.98
CA VAL A 39 7.65 2.56 -3.21
C VAL A 39 7.89 2.85 -4.68
N GLU A 40 8.86 2.18 -5.29
CA GLU A 40 9.16 2.29 -6.72
C GLU A 40 7.94 1.95 -7.58
N ARG A 41 7.31 0.80 -7.31
CA ARG A 41 6.14 0.36 -8.09
C ARG A 41 4.94 1.28 -7.92
N VAL A 42 4.66 1.78 -6.73
CA VAL A 42 3.60 2.77 -6.56
C VAL A 42 3.91 4.05 -7.31
N ASN A 43 5.16 4.53 -7.28
CA ASN A 43 5.56 5.71 -8.05
C ASN A 43 5.34 5.50 -9.56
N GLU A 44 5.69 4.34 -10.10
CA GLU A 44 5.42 4.03 -11.52
C GLU A 44 3.92 4.00 -11.82
N ILE A 45 3.11 3.34 -10.98
CA ILE A 45 1.66 3.20 -11.18
C ILE A 45 0.92 4.55 -11.08
N THR A 46 1.47 5.48 -10.29
CA THR A 46 0.86 6.78 -9.95
C THR A 46 1.56 7.97 -10.61
N ASN A 47 2.55 7.74 -11.48
CA ASN A 47 3.37 8.78 -12.10
C ASN A 47 4.04 9.72 -11.06
N GLY A 48 4.55 9.13 -9.98
CA GLY A 48 5.24 9.83 -8.89
C GLY A 48 4.35 10.66 -7.98
N LEU A 49 3.03 10.60 -8.14
CA LEU A 49 2.10 11.37 -7.31
C LEU A 49 1.80 10.72 -5.96
N GLY A 50 1.90 9.38 -5.88
CA GLY A 50 1.49 8.60 -4.72
C GLY A 50 -0.01 8.36 -4.61
N CYS A 51 -0.40 7.63 -3.57
CA CYS A 51 -1.76 7.21 -3.27
C CYS A 51 -2.54 8.29 -2.51
N HIS A 52 -3.80 8.51 -2.88
CA HIS A 52 -4.72 9.41 -2.16
C HIS A 52 -5.02 8.93 -0.74
N ALA A 53 -5.19 7.63 -0.58
CA ALA A 53 -5.39 6.97 0.69
C ALA A 53 -4.53 5.71 0.74
N VAL A 54 -3.87 5.48 1.87
CA VAL A 54 -3.12 4.26 2.17
C VAL A 54 -3.76 3.60 3.38
N LEU A 55 -4.02 2.31 3.27
CA LEU A 55 -4.62 1.48 4.31
C LEU A 55 -3.55 0.54 4.85
N ASP A 56 -3.12 0.74 6.09
CA ASP A 56 -2.05 -0.04 6.71
C ASP A 56 -2.54 -0.78 7.96
N GLY A 57 -2.57 -2.12 7.87
CA GLY A 57 -2.83 -3.01 8.99
C GLY A 57 -1.58 -3.75 9.50
N VAL A 58 -0.43 -3.56 8.87
CA VAL A 58 0.82 -4.26 9.16
C VAL A 58 1.63 -3.50 10.20
N GLY A 59 1.76 -2.18 10.07
CA GLY A 59 2.39 -1.32 11.07
C GLY A 59 3.91 -1.22 10.93
N LYS A 60 4.66 -1.64 11.94
CA LYS A 60 6.12 -1.45 12.06
C LYS A 60 6.90 -1.64 10.75
N ASP A 61 6.71 -2.76 10.06
CA ASP A 61 7.53 -3.14 8.90
C ASP A 61 7.16 -2.38 7.62
N THR A 62 5.96 -1.81 7.54
CA THR A 62 5.45 -1.10 6.35
C THR A 62 5.40 0.41 6.52
N TRP A 63 5.61 0.91 7.74
CA TRP A 63 5.37 2.31 8.10
C TRP A 63 6.03 3.32 7.17
N GLU A 64 7.34 3.16 6.94
CA GLU A 64 8.12 4.07 6.09
C GLU A 64 7.64 4.05 4.63
N ALA A 65 7.40 2.86 4.07
CA ALA A 65 6.89 2.72 2.72
C ALA A 65 5.48 3.33 2.59
N SER A 66 4.60 3.07 3.57
CA SER A 66 3.24 3.61 3.64
C SER A 66 3.23 5.15 3.67
N LEU A 67 4.14 5.78 4.41
CA LEU A 67 4.33 7.23 4.40
C LEU A 67 4.84 7.72 3.05
N ALA A 68 5.90 7.09 2.52
CA ALA A 68 6.53 7.49 1.26
C ALA A 68 5.57 7.43 0.06
N VAL A 69 4.66 6.46 0.04
CA VAL A 69 3.69 6.31 -1.05
C VAL A 69 2.39 7.09 -0.81
N THR A 70 2.24 7.76 0.32
CA THR A 70 1.09 8.65 0.54
C THR A 70 1.34 9.98 -0.16
N ARG A 71 0.42 10.38 -1.05
CA ARG A 71 0.55 11.65 -1.77
C ARG A 71 0.51 12.85 -0.83
N ARG A 72 0.99 14.00 -1.29
CA ARG A 72 0.73 15.28 -0.63
C ARG A 72 -0.78 15.54 -0.51
N PHE A 73 -1.22 15.87 0.70
CA PHE A 73 -2.63 15.97 1.11
C PHE A 73 -3.42 14.65 1.00
N GLY A 74 -2.73 13.50 0.96
CA GLY A 74 -3.33 12.19 1.11
C GLY A 74 -3.55 11.82 2.58
N THR A 75 -4.12 10.64 2.80
CA THR A 75 -4.37 10.11 4.14
C THR A 75 -3.76 8.73 4.28
N LEU A 76 -2.89 8.55 5.27
CA LEU A 76 -2.47 7.24 5.75
C LEU A 76 -3.36 6.83 6.92
N ILE A 77 -4.07 5.72 6.78
CA ILE A 77 -4.90 5.13 7.83
C ILE A 77 -4.17 3.91 8.36
N SER A 78 -3.58 4.06 9.55
CA SER A 78 -3.05 2.93 10.31
C SER A 78 -4.16 2.38 11.22
N TYR A 79 -4.47 1.09 11.08
CA TYR A 79 -5.55 0.43 11.83
C TYR A 79 -5.15 -0.93 12.39
N GLY A 80 -3.88 -1.33 12.26
CA GLY A 80 -3.37 -2.60 12.77
C GLY A 80 -1.87 -2.54 13.04
N ASN A 81 -1.37 -3.54 13.77
CA ASN A 81 0.04 -3.65 14.18
C ASN A 81 0.52 -5.11 14.03
N ALA A 82 0.20 -5.77 12.91
CA ALA A 82 0.51 -7.19 12.71
C ALA A 82 2.02 -7.52 12.79
N SER A 83 2.88 -6.56 12.43
CA SER A 83 4.35 -6.64 12.54
C SER A 83 4.91 -5.99 13.82
N GLY A 84 4.03 -5.44 14.66
CA GLY A 84 4.40 -4.66 15.84
C GLY A 84 3.98 -3.18 15.74
N LEU A 85 4.21 -2.46 16.83
CA LEU A 85 3.87 -1.04 16.95
C LEU A 85 4.69 -0.20 15.97
N VAL A 86 4.00 0.73 15.31
CA VAL A 86 4.65 1.82 14.60
C VAL A 86 5.56 2.59 15.55
N PRO A 87 6.85 2.77 15.21
CA PRO A 87 7.78 3.52 16.04
C PRO A 87 7.29 4.96 16.28
N PRO A 88 7.42 5.50 17.50
CA PRO A 88 6.97 6.85 17.82
C PRO A 88 7.86 7.94 17.19
N ASP A 89 9.06 7.60 16.74
CA ASP A 89 10.00 8.49 16.09
C ASP A 89 9.71 8.63 14.60
N LEU A 90 8.67 9.39 14.27
CA LEU A 90 8.47 9.90 12.91
C LEU A 90 9.64 10.82 12.53
N LYS A 91 10.52 10.35 11.64
CA LYS A 91 11.55 11.18 11.01
C LYS A 91 10.99 11.73 9.70
N LEU A 92 10.29 12.87 9.80
CA LEU A 92 9.86 13.67 8.66
C LEU A 92 11.03 14.43 8.02
#